data_AF-A0A2N2K8H2-F1
#
_entry.id   AF-A0A2N2K8H2-F1
#
_cell.length_a   1.000
_cell.length_b   1.000
_cell.length_c   1.000
_cell.angle_alpha   90.00
_cell.angle_beta   90.00
_cell.angle_gamma   90.00
#
_symmetry.space_group_name_H-M   'P 1'
#
loop_
_entity.id
_entity.type
_entity.pdbx_description
1 polymer ?
#
loop_
_entity_poly.entity_id
_entity_poly.type
_entity_poly.pdbx_seq_one_letter_code
_entity_poly.pdbx_strand_id
1 'polypeptide(L)'
;MKHRNLVQTMAMIGLILAATGLAFGAYHHMGEDDSGAFLAVYPDKTGTKLDSCNLCHSGGQYTNSKGQLVTLGSCQWCHYSYGYDASGNIDETLNGYGKAYKANGSDQAAVEAIKILDSDGDGYSNQIEIAATRYPGDGNDDPSKVAAPYRVYSLEQLETMPQHEQFLLMNTHKSDDHYAEYSGVPVSDILRKSGILASATDITVYAPDGFSQFHPLSPDPNPLFYHVNGTYPQATYYYDAQADISKSAVGWCDYSAPSCTGRINGDVIYNEGGLKMLLAFERDGQYLTPGVLTPSNKLDGEGPFRIVPPQKNPGPPDQKSTSPNQAVIWPFDDPADHNAGFSSRSTTIIKVGPLPAGTTDIDVLEAGWNYIDARKLIIYGAIDPLPTVKEKMRNLVKSLCDLDRDAFKSPLFRGLFIADARVVQKMINKGHVKPALNHIEHHLLRKTDGCTDGDDPDRNDWIADCDAQKQVYWSINEIDVLLKIAR
;
A
#
# COMPACT_ATOMS: atom_id res chain seq x y z
N MET A 1 23.02 48.60 15.75
CA MET A 1 21.80 47.97 16.30
C MET A 1 20.82 47.40 15.26
N LYS A 2 21.13 47.39 13.95
CA LYS A 2 20.26 46.81 12.91
C LYS A 2 20.69 45.45 12.33
N HIS A 3 21.83 44.89 12.78
CA HIS A 3 22.35 43.60 12.29
C HIS A 3 22.19 42.42 13.27
N ARG A 4 21.66 42.62 14.48
CA ARG A 4 21.40 41.51 15.43
C ARG A 4 20.04 40.83 15.22
N ASN A 5 19.08 41.50 14.56
CA ASN A 5 17.73 40.95 14.37
C ASN A 5 17.60 40.07 13.12
N LEU A 6 18.53 40.15 12.16
CA LEU A 6 18.49 39.32 10.95
C LEU A 6 18.96 37.88 11.22
N VAL A 7 19.94 37.71 12.11
CA VAL A 7 20.48 36.39 12.49
C VAL A 7 19.52 35.62 13.40
N GLN A 8 18.74 36.32 14.23
CA GLN A 8 17.72 35.67 15.08
C GLN A 8 16.46 35.26 14.30
N THR A 9 16.17 35.87 13.14
CA THR A 9 14.99 35.50 12.33
C THR A 9 15.28 34.32 11.40
N MET A 10 16.52 34.17 10.89
CA MET A 10 16.94 32.96 10.15
C MET A 10 17.11 31.74 11.06
N ALA A 11 17.51 31.92 12.32
CA ALA A 11 17.58 30.82 13.29
C ALA A 11 16.20 30.32 13.75
N MET A 12 15.14 31.12 13.62
CA MET A 12 13.77 30.75 14.01
C MET A 12 12.98 30.08 12.87
N ILE A 13 13.35 30.32 11.61
CA ILE A 13 12.76 29.65 10.44
C ILE A 13 13.42 28.27 10.20
N GLY A 14 14.68 28.10 10.59
CA GLY A 14 15.36 26.79 10.60
C GLY A 14 14.93 25.84 11.72
N LEU A 15 14.15 26.30 12.71
CA LEU A 15 13.75 25.51 13.89
C LEU A 15 12.27 25.09 13.89
N ILE A 16 11.48 25.47 12.88
CA ILE A 16 10.06 25.09 12.76
C ILE A 16 9.85 23.92 11.76
N LEU A 17 10.91 23.48 11.06
CA LEU A 17 10.91 22.23 10.27
C LEU A 17 11.36 20.99 11.07
N ALA A 18 11.60 21.12 12.37
CA ALA A 18 11.86 20.01 13.28
C ALA A 18 10.60 19.58 14.04
N ALA A 19 9.45 19.53 13.36
CA ALA A 19 8.43 18.59 13.77
C ALA A 19 9.01 17.21 13.48
N THR A 20 9.60 16.61 14.52
CA THR A 20 10.05 15.23 14.55
C THR A 20 8.86 14.33 14.19
N GLY A 21 8.64 14.12 12.90
CA GLY A 21 8.19 12.82 12.45
C GLY A 21 9.29 11.87 12.87
N LEU A 22 9.03 11.07 13.91
CA LEU A 22 9.79 9.86 14.10
C LEU A 22 9.59 9.08 12.80
N ALA A 23 10.59 9.10 11.93
CA ALA A 23 10.64 8.23 10.78
C ALA A 23 10.81 6.82 11.34
N PHE A 24 9.69 6.15 11.60
CA PHE A 24 9.69 4.72 11.81
C PHE A 24 9.93 4.11 10.43
N GLY A 25 11.13 3.55 10.22
CA GLY A 25 11.46 2.81 9.00
C GLY A 25 10.40 1.73 8.73
N ALA A 26 10.30 1.31 7.47
CA ALA A 26 9.52 0.12 7.19
C ALA A 26 10.14 -1.04 7.97
N TYR A 27 9.29 -1.96 8.44
CA TYR A 27 9.74 -3.12 9.17
C TYR A 27 10.77 -3.95 8.39
N HIS A 28 11.90 -4.21 9.04
CA HIS A 28 12.86 -5.23 8.64
C HIS A 28 12.42 -6.61 9.14
N HIS A 29 12.10 -7.53 8.23
CA HIS A 29 11.73 -8.90 8.61
C HIS A 29 12.85 -9.56 9.42
N MET A 30 12.52 -10.45 10.37
CA MET A 30 13.53 -11.07 11.26
C MET A 30 14.75 -11.58 10.48
N GLY A 31 15.92 -10.98 10.76
CA GLY A 31 17.21 -11.36 10.16
C GLY A 31 17.60 -10.62 8.89
N GLU A 32 16.85 -9.60 8.49
CA GLU A 32 17.19 -8.78 7.33
C GLU A 32 18.24 -7.70 7.69
N ASP A 33 19.45 -7.87 7.15
CA ASP A 33 20.58 -6.94 7.29
C ASP A 33 20.79 -6.08 6.01
N ASP A 34 20.11 -6.42 4.92
CA ASP A 34 20.34 -5.89 3.57
C ASP A 34 19.90 -4.41 3.44
N SER A 35 18.81 -4.00 4.10
CA SER A 35 18.40 -2.59 4.12
C SER A 35 19.43 -1.71 4.81
N GLY A 36 20.07 -2.19 5.88
CA GLY A 36 21.08 -1.45 6.61
C GLY A 36 22.28 -1.13 5.74
N ALA A 37 22.66 -2.06 4.86
CA ALA A 37 23.69 -1.84 3.86
C ALA A 37 23.26 -0.82 2.79
N PHE A 38 22.02 -0.91 2.30
CA PHE A 38 21.46 0.05 1.34
C PHE A 38 21.38 1.47 1.91
N LEU A 39 20.80 1.63 3.11
CA LEU A 39 20.61 2.92 3.77
C LEU A 39 21.93 3.57 4.22
N ALA A 40 22.98 2.80 4.43
CA ALA A 40 24.30 3.36 4.68
C ALA A 40 24.88 4.08 3.45
N VAL A 41 24.54 3.62 2.23
CA VAL A 41 24.95 4.26 0.97
C VAL A 41 23.97 5.37 0.57
N TYR A 42 22.67 5.15 0.80
CA TYR A 42 21.59 6.07 0.46
C TYR A 42 20.78 6.50 1.70
N PRO A 43 21.39 7.28 2.63
CA PRO A 43 20.71 7.65 3.87
C PRO A 43 19.46 8.51 3.67
N ASP A 44 19.39 9.25 2.56
CA ASP A 44 18.21 10.03 2.14
C ASP A 44 17.04 9.16 1.68
N LYS A 45 17.25 7.86 1.47
CA LYS A 45 16.21 6.89 1.13
C LYS A 45 15.62 6.16 2.33
N THR A 46 16.12 6.45 3.53
CA THR A 46 15.51 6.01 4.80
C THR A 46 14.06 6.45 4.80
N GLY A 47 13.15 5.50 5.01
CA GLY A 47 11.75 5.82 5.02
C GLY A 47 11.18 6.24 3.65
N THR A 48 11.74 5.73 2.55
CA THR A 48 11.07 5.71 1.23
C THR A 48 10.64 4.28 0.88
N LYS A 49 9.83 4.08 -0.17
CA LYS A 49 9.47 2.72 -0.62
C LYS A 49 10.67 1.79 -0.90
N LEU A 50 11.86 2.33 -1.14
CA LEU A 50 13.11 1.57 -1.33
C LEU A 50 13.69 1.02 -0.03
N ASP A 51 13.27 1.55 1.11
CA ASP A 51 13.52 1.00 2.43
C ASP A 51 12.49 -0.11 2.71
N SER A 52 12.50 -1.19 1.91
CA SER A 52 11.61 -2.34 2.08
C SER A 52 12.16 -3.58 1.40
N CYS A 53 11.68 -4.77 1.77
CA CYS A 53 12.07 -6.02 1.12
C CYS A 53 11.82 -6.00 -0.41
N ASN A 54 10.89 -5.18 -0.90
CA ASN A 54 10.61 -5.06 -2.34
C ASN A 54 11.80 -4.51 -3.15
N LEU A 55 12.77 -3.87 -2.49
CA LEU A 55 14.00 -3.43 -3.15
C LEU A 55 14.75 -4.62 -3.77
N CYS A 56 14.86 -5.73 -3.03
CA CYS A 56 15.58 -6.93 -3.46
C CYS A 56 14.67 -8.08 -3.89
N HIS A 57 13.39 -8.06 -3.49
CA HIS A 57 12.45 -9.16 -3.71
C HIS A 57 11.26 -8.76 -4.58
N SER A 58 10.75 -9.71 -5.37
CA SER A 58 9.54 -9.53 -6.16
C SER A 58 8.42 -10.46 -5.70
N GLY A 59 7.18 -10.12 -6.10
CA GLY A 59 6.12 -11.11 -6.18
C GLY A 59 6.45 -12.19 -7.20
N GLY A 60 5.57 -13.18 -7.31
CA GLY A 60 5.75 -14.27 -8.25
C GLY A 60 4.44 -14.90 -8.66
N GLN A 61 4.55 -15.85 -9.59
CA GLN A 61 3.40 -16.55 -10.12
C GLN A 61 3.59 -18.05 -10.05
N TYR A 62 2.50 -18.77 -9.78
CA TYR A 62 2.47 -20.22 -9.91
C TYR A 62 1.18 -20.67 -10.57
N THR A 63 1.22 -21.85 -11.18
CA THR A 63 0.02 -22.50 -11.70
C THR A 63 -0.55 -23.40 -10.62
N ASN A 64 -1.79 -23.14 -10.19
CA ASN A 64 -2.43 -23.97 -9.19
C ASN A 64 -2.81 -25.37 -9.74
N SER A 65 -3.29 -26.26 -8.87
CA SER A 65 -3.71 -27.62 -9.24
C SER A 65 -4.85 -27.69 -10.28
N LYS A 66 -5.48 -26.55 -10.60
CA LYS A 66 -6.54 -26.40 -11.60
C LYS A 66 -6.05 -25.78 -12.91
N GLY A 67 -4.74 -25.57 -13.08
CA GLY A 67 -4.16 -24.97 -14.29
C GLY A 67 -4.31 -23.45 -14.39
N GLN A 68 -4.68 -22.77 -13.30
CA GLN A 68 -4.87 -21.32 -13.29
C GLN A 68 -3.60 -20.62 -12.80
N LEU A 69 -3.24 -19.52 -13.47
CA LEU A 69 -2.13 -18.68 -13.06
C LEU A 69 -2.55 -17.82 -11.85
N VAL A 70 -1.78 -17.94 -10.79
CA VAL A 70 -1.91 -17.16 -9.56
C VAL A 70 -0.78 -16.15 -9.51
N THR A 71 -1.08 -14.91 -9.15
CA THR A 71 -0.07 -13.90 -8.79
C THR A 71 -0.08 -13.68 -7.28
N LEU A 72 1.10 -13.67 -6.66
CA LEU A 72 1.31 -13.37 -5.25
C LEU A 72 2.17 -12.11 -5.09
N GLY A 73 1.91 -11.32 -4.05
CA GLY A 73 2.81 -10.24 -3.62
C GLY A 73 4.16 -10.79 -3.13
N SER A 74 5.15 -9.92 -2.94
CA SER A 74 6.52 -10.32 -2.54
C SER A 74 6.57 -11.17 -1.26
N CYS A 75 5.85 -10.79 -0.21
CA CYS A 75 5.81 -11.54 1.04
C CYS A 75 5.08 -12.88 0.89
N GLN A 76 3.92 -12.88 0.22
CA GLN A 76 3.18 -14.13 -0.04
C GLN A 76 4.00 -15.08 -0.91
N TRP A 77 4.70 -14.56 -1.91
CA TRP A 77 5.60 -15.33 -2.77
C TRP A 77 6.76 -15.89 -1.96
N CYS A 78 7.41 -15.08 -1.12
CA CYS A 78 8.47 -15.54 -0.23
C CYS A 78 7.99 -16.66 0.70
N HIS A 79 6.85 -16.50 1.37
CA HIS A 79 6.31 -17.58 2.21
C HIS A 79 5.86 -18.80 1.42
N TYR A 80 5.46 -18.64 0.16
CA TYR A 80 5.08 -19.73 -0.73
C TYR A 80 6.29 -20.52 -1.24
N SER A 81 7.38 -19.85 -1.65
CA SER A 81 8.55 -20.49 -2.28
C SER A 81 9.71 -20.75 -1.32
N TYR A 82 9.98 -19.86 -0.37
CA TYR A 82 11.03 -20.01 0.64
C TYR A 82 10.56 -20.72 1.91
N GLY A 83 9.27 -20.64 2.22
CA GLY A 83 8.66 -21.24 3.40
C GLY A 83 8.92 -20.46 4.70
N TYR A 84 8.03 -20.62 5.68
CA TYR A 84 8.16 -19.98 7.00
C TYR A 84 9.34 -20.52 7.83
N ASP A 85 9.85 -21.69 7.48
CA ASP A 85 10.97 -22.38 8.13
C ASP A 85 12.28 -22.22 7.36
N ALA A 86 12.31 -21.36 6.34
CA ALA A 86 13.47 -21.12 5.48
C ALA A 86 14.00 -22.38 4.77
N SER A 87 13.12 -23.35 4.48
CA SER A 87 13.47 -24.62 3.84
C SER A 87 13.60 -24.54 2.30
N GLY A 88 13.02 -23.50 1.70
CA GLY A 88 13.02 -23.28 0.26
C GLY A 88 14.24 -22.51 -0.25
N ASN A 89 14.17 -22.06 -1.50
CA ASN A 89 15.26 -21.31 -2.13
C ASN A 89 14.95 -19.81 -2.20
N ILE A 90 15.68 -19.01 -1.41
CA ILE A 90 15.49 -17.56 -1.37
C ILE A 90 15.74 -16.88 -2.74
N ASP A 91 16.56 -17.49 -3.61
CA ASP A 91 16.87 -16.92 -4.93
C ASP A 91 15.66 -16.87 -5.87
N GLU A 92 14.63 -17.66 -5.60
CA GLU A 92 13.37 -17.64 -6.35
C GLU A 92 12.51 -16.42 -5.99
N THR A 93 12.85 -15.72 -4.91
CA THR A 93 12.15 -14.52 -4.44
C THR A 93 12.85 -13.23 -4.87
N LEU A 94 14.12 -13.31 -5.32
CA LEU A 94 14.93 -12.15 -5.66
C LEU A 94 14.56 -11.59 -7.05
N ASN A 95 14.42 -10.26 -7.09
CA ASN A 95 14.29 -9.49 -8.33
C ASN A 95 15.67 -9.29 -9.00
N GLY A 96 15.73 -8.54 -10.10
CA GLY A 96 16.98 -8.28 -10.82
C GLY A 96 18.05 -7.63 -9.96
N TYR A 97 17.68 -6.58 -9.23
CA TYR A 97 18.54 -5.86 -8.30
C TYR A 97 19.05 -6.75 -7.16
N GLY A 98 18.16 -7.50 -6.51
CA GLY A 98 18.51 -8.40 -5.40
C GLY A 98 19.50 -9.49 -5.83
N LYS A 99 19.35 -10.02 -7.05
CA LYS A 99 20.33 -10.96 -7.64
C LYS A 99 21.69 -10.30 -7.86
N ALA A 100 21.73 -9.09 -8.40
CA ALA A 100 22.97 -8.34 -8.62
C ALA A 100 23.65 -8.00 -7.29
N TYR A 101 22.89 -7.55 -6.30
CA TYR A 101 23.34 -7.25 -4.94
C TYR A 101 23.95 -8.49 -4.26
N LYS A 102 23.23 -9.62 -4.28
CA LYS A 102 23.71 -10.89 -3.74
C LYS A 102 24.98 -11.37 -4.43
N ALA A 103 25.04 -11.28 -5.76
CA ALA A 103 26.21 -11.68 -6.53
C ALA A 103 27.47 -10.85 -6.22
N ASN A 104 27.30 -9.63 -5.68
CA ASN A 104 28.39 -8.74 -5.30
C ASN A 104 28.70 -8.75 -3.79
N GLY A 105 28.11 -9.66 -3.01
CA GLY A 105 28.51 -9.91 -1.62
C GLY A 105 27.53 -9.45 -0.55
N SER A 106 26.36 -8.93 -0.92
CA SER A 106 25.31 -8.49 0.03
C SER A 106 25.82 -7.53 1.13
N ASP A 107 26.58 -6.51 0.75
CA ASP A 107 27.11 -5.50 1.68
C ASP A 107 27.08 -4.09 1.08
N GLN A 108 27.57 -3.09 1.82
CA GLN A 108 27.61 -1.69 1.32
C GLN A 108 28.43 -1.55 0.04
N ALA A 109 29.50 -2.35 -0.12
CA ALA A 109 30.32 -2.33 -1.33
C ALA A 109 29.56 -2.91 -2.53
N ALA A 110 28.69 -3.89 -2.31
CA ALA A 110 27.81 -4.44 -3.34
C ALA A 110 26.85 -3.37 -3.90
N VAL A 111 26.26 -2.54 -3.03
CA VAL A 111 25.37 -1.42 -3.46
C VAL A 111 26.11 -0.47 -4.39
N GLU A 112 27.34 -0.08 -4.02
CA GLU A 112 28.17 0.80 -4.86
C GLU A 112 28.61 0.13 -6.17
N ALA A 113 28.92 -1.17 -6.14
CA ALA A 113 29.37 -1.92 -7.31
C ALA A 113 28.28 -2.05 -8.38
N ILE A 114 27.02 -2.15 -7.98
CA ILE A 114 25.90 -2.36 -8.92
C ILE A 114 25.24 -1.08 -9.41
N LYS A 115 25.65 0.11 -8.95
CA LYS A 115 24.93 1.36 -9.24
C LYS A 115 24.81 1.72 -10.74
N ILE A 116 25.76 1.27 -11.55
CA ILE A 116 25.78 1.50 -13.00
C ILE A 116 25.08 0.41 -13.80
N LEU A 117 24.68 -0.69 -13.14
CA LEU A 117 23.94 -1.76 -13.79
C LEU A 117 22.50 -1.31 -14.03
N ASP A 118 21.94 -1.78 -15.13
CA ASP A 118 20.51 -1.82 -15.38
C ASP A 118 20.06 -3.24 -15.00
N SER A 119 19.52 -3.39 -13.79
CA SER A 119 19.36 -4.72 -13.19
C SER A 119 18.08 -5.44 -13.61
N ASP A 120 17.10 -4.72 -14.15
CA ASP A 120 15.84 -5.26 -14.67
C ASP A 120 15.68 -5.11 -16.19
N GLY A 121 16.57 -4.38 -16.86
CA GLY A 121 16.65 -4.26 -18.31
C GLY A 121 15.73 -3.20 -18.90
N ASP A 122 15.29 -2.22 -18.10
CA ASP A 122 14.34 -1.19 -18.51
C ASP A 122 14.99 0.03 -19.22
N GLY A 123 16.33 0.06 -19.25
CA GLY A 123 17.13 1.11 -19.87
C GLY A 123 17.64 2.19 -18.92
N TYR A 124 17.31 2.11 -17.62
CA TYR A 124 17.82 3.00 -16.58
C TYR A 124 18.83 2.26 -15.69
N SER A 125 19.83 2.99 -15.19
CA SER A 125 20.73 2.38 -14.20
C SER A 125 20.12 2.43 -12.81
N ASN A 126 20.51 1.48 -11.97
CA ASN A 126 20.10 1.41 -10.56
C ASN A 126 20.26 2.77 -9.86
N GLN A 127 21.35 3.50 -10.11
CA GLN A 127 21.57 4.83 -9.51
C GLN A 127 20.52 5.86 -9.94
N ILE A 128 20.12 5.87 -11.22
CA ILE A 128 19.12 6.81 -11.74
C ILE A 128 17.76 6.50 -11.12
N GLU A 129 17.42 5.22 -11.02
CA GLU A 129 16.18 4.76 -10.43
C GLU A 129 16.12 5.05 -8.93
N ILE A 130 17.16 4.69 -8.18
CA ILE A 130 17.25 4.98 -6.74
C ILE A 130 17.13 6.49 -6.52
N ALA A 131 17.81 7.32 -7.32
CA ALA A 131 17.68 8.77 -7.24
C ALA A 131 16.23 9.23 -7.46
N ALA A 132 15.51 8.62 -8.41
CA ALA A 132 14.10 8.84 -8.70
C ALA A 132 13.12 8.14 -7.73
N THR A 133 13.61 7.44 -6.69
CA THR A 133 12.81 6.64 -5.76
C THR A 133 11.97 5.58 -6.49
N ARG A 134 12.66 4.83 -7.35
CA ARG A 134 12.19 3.75 -8.21
C ARG A 134 12.88 2.43 -7.85
N TYR A 135 12.18 1.31 -7.98
CA TYR A 135 12.67 -0.03 -7.65
C TYR A 135 13.56 -0.56 -8.79
N PRO A 136 14.89 -0.57 -8.63
CA PRO A 136 15.82 -0.96 -9.70
C PRO A 136 15.81 -2.44 -10.11
N GLY A 137 14.86 -3.20 -9.58
CA GLY A 137 14.65 -4.60 -9.91
C GLY A 137 13.28 -4.87 -10.52
N ASP A 138 12.49 -3.83 -10.80
CA ASP A 138 11.16 -3.89 -11.40
C ASP A 138 11.02 -2.85 -12.52
N GLY A 139 11.19 -3.29 -13.77
CA GLY A 139 11.09 -2.42 -14.94
C GLY A 139 9.68 -1.86 -15.21
N ASN A 140 8.70 -2.11 -14.33
CA ASN A 140 7.42 -1.40 -14.32
C ASN A 140 7.41 -0.17 -13.39
N ASP A 141 8.44 0.00 -12.56
CA ASP A 141 8.65 1.13 -11.66
C ASP A 141 9.83 1.97 -12.09
N ASP A 142 9.85 2.41 -13.34
CA ASP A 142 10.97 3.17 -13.91
C ASP A 142 10.81 4.71 -13.75
N PRO A 143 11.86 5.51 -14.01
CA PRO A 143 11.82 6.98 -13.87
C PRO A 143 10.83 7.70 -14.80
N SER A 144 10.34 7.06 -15.87
CA SER A 144 9.29 7.61 -16.75
C SER A 144 7.89 7.50 -16.14
N LYS A 145 7.72 6.64 -15.12
CA LYS A 145 6.44 6.40 -14.44
C LYS A 145 6.14 7.47 -13.41
N VAL A 146 4.86 7.61 -13.08
CA VAL A 146 4.37 8.55 -12.05
C VAL A 146 3.61 7.83 -10.96
N ALA A 147 3.52 8.41 -9.78
CA ALA A 147 2.78 7.78 -8.68
C ALA A 147 1.31 7.57 -9.06
N ALA A 148 0.77 6.38 -8.79
CA ALA A 148 -0.62 6.05 -9.10
C ALA A 148 -1.61 6.95 -8.33
N PRO A 149 -2.85 7.12 -8.85
CA PRO A 149 -3.93 7.79 -8.13
C PRO A 149 -4.14 7.22 -6.74
N TYR A 150 -4.42 8.08 -5.75
CA TYR A 150 -4.66 7.65 -4.37
C TYR A 150 -5.76 8.46 -3.65
N ARG A 151 -6.25 7.90 -2.55
CA ARG A 151 -7.17 8.50 -1.57
C ARG A 151 -6.71 8.16 -0.17
N VAL A 152 -6.80 9.13 0.73
CA VAL A 152 -6.58 8.92 2.16
C VAL A 152 -7.91 9.08 2.88
N TYR A 153 -8.27 8.11 3.71
CA TYR A 153 -9.43 8.15 4.59
C TYR A 153 -8.98 8.16 6.04
N SER A 154 -9.52 9.07 6.85
CA SER A 154 -9.43 8.96 8.32
C SER A 154 -10.49 7.98 8.85
N LEU A 155 -10.28 7.47 10.07
CA LEU A 155 -11.30 6.72 10.79
C LEU A 155 -12.64 7.46 10.82
N GLU A 156 -12.63 8.76 11.15
CA GLU A 156 -13.84 9.60 11.18
C GLU A 156 -14.59 9.59 9.82
N GLN A 157 -13.86 9.59 8.70
CA GLN A 157 -14.47 9.50 7.38
C GLN A 157 -15.05 8.10 7.12
N LEU A 158 -14.37 7.05 7.56
CA LEU A 158 -14.83 5.66 7.43
C LEU A 158 -16.10 5.42 8.27
N GLU A 159 -16.19 5.98 9.47
CA GLU A 159 -17.37 5.89 10.34
C GLU A 159 -18.62 6.54 9.72
N THR A 160 -18.44 7.54 8.84
CA THR A 160 -19.57 8.16 8.11
C THR A 160 -20.02 7.36 6.89
N MET A 161 -19.30 6.31 6.50
CA MET A 161 -19.70 5.43 5.39
C MET A 161 -20.79 4.43 5.86
N PRO A 162 -21.50 3.77 4.93
CA PRO A 162 -22.41 2.68 5.29
C PRO A 162 -21.67 1.60 6.09
N GLN A 163 -22.09 1.40 7.34
CA GLN A 163 -21.50 0.41 8.23
C GLN A 163 -22.06 -0.99 7.96
N HIS A 164 -21.27 -2.00 8.30
CA HIS A 164 -21.65 -3.40 8.32
C HIS A 164 -21.05 -4.07 9.55
N GLU A 165 -21.84 -4.92 10.17
CA GLU A 165 -21.49 -5.72 11.33
C GLU A 165 -21.66 -7.19 10.96
N GLN A 166 -20.69 -8.01 11.34
CA GLN A 166 -20.75 -9.44 11.12
C GLN A 166 -20.09 -10.24 12.25
N PHE A 167 -20.84 -11.22 12.75
CA PHE A 167 -20.35 -12.27 13.64
C PHE A 167 -19.91 -13.46 12.80
N LEU A 168 -18.71 -13.99 13.08
CA LEU A 168 -18.15 -15.13 12.36
C LEU A 168 -17.09 -15.87 13.17
N LEU A 169 -16.80 -17.10 12.74
CA LEU A 169 -15.62 -17.84 13.17
C LEU A 169 -14.39 -17.29 12.43
N MET A 170 -13.33 -17.04 13.20
CA MET A 170 -11.98 -16.77 12.73
C MET A 170 -11.15 -18.03 12.97
N ASN A 171 -11.02 -18.83 11.93
CA ASN A 171 -10.32 -20.10 11.97
C ASN A 171 -8.85 -19.90 11.54
N THR A 172 -7.91 -20.44 12.32
CA THR A 172 -6.47 -20.19 12.24
C THR A 172 -5.69 -21.49 12.04
N HIS A 173 -4.61 -21.44 11.26
CA HIS A 173 -3.80 -22.64 11.01
C HIS A 173 -2.88 -23.04 12.17
N LYS A 174 -2.27 -22.05 12.85
CA LYS A 174 -1.18 -22.26 13.85
C LYS A 174 -1.48 -21.67 15.23
N SER A 175 -2.65 -21.07 15.40
CA SER A 175 -3.05 -20.38 16.63
C SER A 175 -4.38 -20.97 17.13
N ASP A 176 -4.94 -20.40 18.19
CA ASP A 176 -6.25 -20.82 18.64
C ASP A 176 -7.32 -20.04 17.85
N ASP A 177 -8.38 -20.74 17.48
CA ASP A 177 -9.54 -20.19 16.79
C ASP A 177 -10.34 -19.29 17.71
N HIS A 178 -11.18 -18.43 17.13
CA HIS A 178 -12.09 -17.62 17.95
C HIS A 178 -13.32 -17.18 17.17
N TYR A 179 -14.44 -17.06 17.88
CA TYR A 179 -15.59 -16.30 17.39
C TYR A 179 -15.41 -14.82 17.74
N ALA A 180 -15.81 -13.94 16.82
CA ALA A 180 -15.78 -12.50 17.04
C ALA A 180 -16.86 -11.81 16.21
N GLU A 181 -17.34 -10.67 16.71
CA GLU A 181 -18.13 -9.72 15.94
C GLU A 181 -17.25 -8.57 15.48
N TYR A 182 -17.22 -8.31 14.18
CA TYR A 182 -16.47 -7.21 13.61
C TYR A 182 -17.40 -6.18 12.99
N SER A 183 -17.08 -4.90 13.21
CA SER A 183 -17.83 -3.77 12.67
C SER A 183 -16.90 -2.82 11.90
N GLY A 184 -17.40 -2.33 10.77
CA GLY A 184 -16.68 -1.40 9.91
C GLY A 184 -17.34 -1.22 8.55
N VAL A 185 -16.55 -1.00 7.50
CA VAL A 185 -17.08 -0.70 6.17
C VAL A 185 -16.78 -1.86 5.20
N PRO A 186 -17.75 -2.33 4.41
CA PRO A 186 -17.49 -3.31 3.36
C PRO A 186 -16.41 -2.80 2.40
N VAL A 187 -15.39 -3.61 2.10
CA VAL A 187 -14.26 -3.18 1.25
C VAL A 187 -14.75 -2.72 -0.12
N SER A 188 -15.76 -3.40 -0.69
CA SER A 188 -16.40 -3.01 -1.94
C SER A 188 -17.01 -1.60 -1.94
N ASP A 189 -17.49 -1.13 -0.80
CA ASP A 189 -18.07 0.21 -0.65
C ASP A 189 -16.97 1.29 -0.61
N ILE A 190 -15.86 1.03 0.08
CA ILE A 190 -14.72 1.96 0.12
C ILE A 190 -14.03 2.05 -1.25
N LEU A 191 -13.92 0.92 -1.96
CA LEU A 191 -13.38 0.91 -3.33
C LEU A 191 -14.28 1.70 -4.29
N ARG A 192 -15.59 1.51 -4.21
CA ARG A 192 -16.55 2.31 -4.99
C ARG A 192 -16.47 3.79 -4.65
N LYS A 193 -16.36 4.14 -3.36
CA LYS A 193 -16.18 5.53 -2.92
C LYS A 193 -14.88 6.15 -3.42
N SER A 194 -13.83 5.34 -3.54
CA SER A 194 -12.52 5.76 -4.08
C SER A 194 -12.54 5.96 -5.59
N GLY A 195 -13.58 5.48 -6.27
CA GLY A 195 -13.73 5.57 -7.72
C GLY A 195 -12.99 4.46 -8.45
N ILE A 196 -13.04 3.22 -7.96
CA ILE A 196 -12.42 2.06 -8.62
C ILE A 196 -12.74 2.02 -10.13
N LEU A 197 -11.71 1.81 -10.95
CA LEU A 197 -11.81 1.75 -12.40
C LEU A 197 -12.29 0.37 -12.85
N ALA A 198 -12.93 0.31 -14.03
CA ALA A 198 -13.38 -0.95 -14.63
C ALA A 198 -12.21 -1.89 -15.01
N SER A 199 -10.99 -1.36 -15.13
CA SER A 199 -9.78 -2.16 -15.37
C SER A 199 -9.28 -2.90 -14.13
N ALA A 200 -9.77 -2.56 -12.93
CA ALA A 200 -9.32 -3.19 -11.70
C ALA A 200 -9.77 -4.65 -11.63
N THR A 201 -8.89 -5.54 -11.19
CA THR A 201 -9.13 -6.98 -11.07
C THR A 201 -8.93 -7.51 -9.66
N ASP A 202 -8.16 -6.80 -8.83
CA ASP A 202 -7.73 -7.26 -7.51
C ASP A 202 -7.39 -6.09 -6.58
N ILE A 203 -7.18 -6.43 -5.31
CA ILE A 203 -6.50 -5.59 -4.35
C ILE A 203 -5.34 -6.36 -3.68
N THR A 204 -4.31 -5.62 -3.30
CA THR A 204 -3.29 -6.09 -2.35
C THR A 204 -3.35 -5.19 -1.13
N VAL A 205 -3.49 -5.81 0.04
CA VAL A 205 -3.62 -5.13 1.33
C VAL A 205 -2.30 -5.24 2.06
N TYR A 206 -1.79 -4.13 2.59
CA TYR A 206 -0.54 -4.11 3.34
C TYR A 206 -0.76 -3.65 4.77
N ALA A 207 -0.06 -4.32 5.68
CA ALA A 207 0.21 -3.87 7.03
C ALA A 207 1.54 -3.06 7.05
N PRO A 208 1.74 -2.18 8.05
CA PRO A 208 2.94 -1.35 8.14
C PRO A 208 4.22 -2.15 8.41
N ASP A 209 4.08 -3.42 8.83
CA ASP A 209 5.19 -4.36 8.96
C ASP A 209 5.57 -5.02 7.62
N GLY A 210 5.07 -4.51 6.49
CA GLY A 210 5.38 -5.05 5.16
C GLY A 210 4.61 -6.31 4.80
N PHE A 211 3.90 -6.95 5.75
CA PHE A 211 3.03 -8.07 5.44
C PHE A 211 1.96 -7.65 4.44
N SER A 212 1.74 -8.48 3.41
CA SER A 212 0.76 -8.21 2.37
C SER A 212 -0.10 -9.42 2.05
N GLN A 213 -1.35 -9.16 1.65
CA GLN A 213 -2.30 -10.18 1.21
C GLN A 213 -3.02 -9.75 -0.07
N PHE A 214 -3.02 -10.65 -1.05
CA PHE A 214 -3.75 -10.51 -2.30
C PHE A 214 -5.21 -10.97 -2.17
N HIS A 215 -6.13 -10.20 -2.75
CA HIS A 215 -7.55 -10.52 -2.82
C HIS A 215 -8.12 -10.17 -4.21
N PRO A 216 -8.67 -11.12 -4.97
CA PRO A 216 -9.33 -10.81 -6.23
C PRO A 216 -10.62 -10.02 -6.00
N LEU A 217 -11.02 -9.18 -6.96
CA LEU A 217 -12.30 -8.46 -6.86
C LEU A 217 -13.51 -9.37 -7.05
N SER A 218 -13.38 -10.40 -7.89
CA SER A 218 -14.47 -11.33 -8.22
C SER A 218 -14.24 -12.70 -7.55
N PRO A 219 -15.30 -13.52 -7.37
CA PRO A 219 -15.15 -14.86 -6.81
C PRO A 219 -14.16 -15.69 -7.61
N ASP A 220 -13.23 -16.32 -6.90
CA ASP A 220 -12.22 -17.19 -7.48
C ASP A 220 -12.38 -18.62 -6.92
N PRO A 221 -12.31 -19.67 -7.77
CA PRO A 221 -12.45 -21.06 -7.35
C PRO A 221 -11.26 -21.59 -6.53
N ASN A 222 -10.16 -20.85 -6.41
CA ASN A 222 -9.04 -21.19 -5.55
C ASN A 222 -9.43 -20.95 -4.08
N PRO A 223 -9.34 -21.95 -3.19
CA PRO A 223 -9.68 -21.78 -1.77
C PRO A 223 -8.81 -20.73 -1.06
N LEU A 224 -7.63 -20.39 -1.57
CA LEU A 224 -6.75 -19.38 -0.96
C LEU A 224 -7.12 -17.92 -1.31
N PHE A 225 -8.01 -17.67 -2.28
CA PHE A 225 -8.33 -16.30 -2.70
C PHE A 225 -9.71 -15.84 -2.23
N TYR A 226 -9.72 -15.03 -1.18
CA TYR A 226 -10.93 -14.41 -0.67
C TYR A 226 -11.27 -13.20 -1.53
N HIS A 227 -12.48 -13.17 -2.07
CA HIS A 227 -12.89 -12.16 -3.04
C HIS A 227 -13.49 -10.93 -2.37
N VAL A 228 -13.30 -9.77 -2.97
CA VAL A 228 -13.88 -8.51 -2.44
C VAL A 228 -15.38 -8.41 -2.72
N ASN A 229 -15.80 -8.72 -3.96
CA ASN A 229 -17.19 -8.65 -4.39
C ASN A 229 -17.76 -10.04 -4.57
N GLY A 230 -18.94 -10.28 -4.01
CA GLY A 230 -19.61 -11.56 -4.09
C GLY A 230 -20.41 -11.84 -2.82
N THR A 231 -20.85 -13.09 -2.70
CA THR A 231 -21.59 -13.57 -1.53
C THR A 231 -20.79 -14.65 -0.85
N TYR A 232 -20.68 -14.54 0.48
CA TYR A 232 -20.19 -15.60 1.33
C TYR A 232 -21.38 -16.39 1.91
N PRO A 233 -21.27 -17.72 2.03
CA PRO A 233 -22.34 -18.53 2.62
C PRO A 233 -22.54 -18.21 4.10
N GLN A 234 -23.77 -18.35 4.60
CA GLN A 234 -24.02 -18.28 6.04
C GLN A 234 -23.33 -19.44 6.76
N ALA A 235 -22.79 -19.14 7.95
CA ALA A 235 -22.11 -20.12 8.77
C ALA A 235 -23.05 -20.72 9.84
N THR A 236 -22.63 -21.86 10.39
CA THR A 236 -23.23 -22.45 11.59
C THR A 236 -22.35 -22.13 12.78
N TYR A 237 -22.96 -21.84 13.93
CA TYR A 237 -22.25 -21.70 15.20
C TYR A 237 -21.96 -23.09 15.74
N TYR A 238 -20.68 -23.41 15.90
CA TYR A 238 -20.22 -24.66 16.44
C TYR A 238 -19.78 -24.45 17.87
N TYR A 239 -20.20 -25.31 18.78
CA TYR A 239 -19.76 -25.28 20.17
C TYR A 239 -19.57 -26.69 20.72
N ASP A 240 -18.44 -26.91 21.37
CA ASP A 240 -18.17 -28.09 22.18
C ASP A 240 -17.32 -27.71 23.40
N ALA A 241 -17.64 -28.27 24.57
CA ALA A 241 -16.94 -27.97 25.81
C ALA A 241 -15.47 -28.43 25.79
N GLN A 242 -15.11 -29.42 24.96
CA GLN A 242 -13.72 -29.83 24.75
C GLN A 242 -12.93 -28.77 23.99
N ALA A 243 -13.57 -28.08 23.03
CA ALA A 243 -12.97 -27.05 22.20
C ALA A 243 -12.80 -25.71 22.93
N ASP A 244 -13.70 -25.40 23.86
CA ASP A 244 -13.74 -24.14 24.61
C ASP A 244 -12.53 -23.98 25.54
N ILE A 245 -11.66 -23.02 25.25
CA ILE A 245 -10.45 -22.73 26.04
C ILE A 245 -10.75 -22.35 27.50
N SER A 246 -11.96 -21.86 27.78
CA SER A 246 -12.39 -21.50 29.13
C SER A 246 -12.87 -22.70 29.95
N LYS A 247 -13.18 -23.83 29.29
CA LYS A 247 -13.71 -25.06 29.90
C LYS A 247 -12.73 -26.22 29.86
N SER A 248 -11.78 -26.18 28.92
CA SER A 248 -10.85 -27.27 28.63
C SER A 248 -9.42 -26.76 28.55
N ALA A 249 -8.51 -27.37 29.31
CA ALA A 249 -7.08 -27.06 29.25
C ALA A 249 -6.43 -27.44 27.91
N VAL A 250 -7.11 -28.25 27.10
CA VAL A 250 -6.70 -28.62 25.73
C VAL A 250 -7.59 -27.98 24.67
N GLY A 251 -8.42 -27.01 25.06
CA GLY A 251 -9.28 -26.26 24.15
C GLY A 251 -8.46 -25.49 23.11
N TRP A 252 -9.12 -25.16 22.00
CA TRP A 252 -8.50 -24.52 20.83
C TRP A 252 -9.37 -23.41 20.23
N CYS A 253 -10.55 -23.14 20.80
CA CYS A 253 -11.43 -22.07 20.34
C CYS A 253 -11.85 -21.16 21.48
N ASP A 254 -11.70 -19.85 21.28
CA ASP A 254 -12.20 -18.81 22.17
C ASP A 254 -13.65 -18.44 21.85
N TYR A 255 -14.51 -18.64 22.85
CA TYR A 255 -15.94 -18.31 22.82
C TYR A 255 -16.29 -17.10 23.69
N SER A 256 -15.31 -16.31 24.12
CA SER A 256 -15.51 -15.20 25.05
C SER A 256 -16.20 -13.97 24.45
N ALA A 257 -16.33 -13.89 23.12
CA ALA A 257 -17.01 -12.79 22.45
C ALA A 257 -18.45 -12.62 22.97
N PRO A 258 -18.91 -11.38 23.26
CA PRO A 258 -20.26 -11.12 23.76
C PRO A 258 -21.35 -11.74 22.86
N SER A 259 -21.15 -11.71 21.54
CA SER A 259 -22.08 -12.23 20.53
C SER A 259 -22.20 -13.77 20.53
N CYS A 260 -21.36 -14.49 21.28
CA CYS A 260 -21.55 -15.93 21.56
C CYS A 260 -22.65 -16.18 22.61
N THR A 261 -22.99 -15.18 23.42
CA THR A 261 -23.91 -15.35 24.55
C THR A 261 -25.29 -15.81 24.09
N GLY A 262 -25.79 -16.91 24.65
CA GLY A 262 -27.11 -17.45 24.36
C GLY A 262 -27.21 -18.27 23.07
N ARG A 263 -26.11 -18.40 22.31
CA ARG A 263 -26.05 -19.31 21.16
C ARG A 263 -25.79 -20.74 21.62
N ILE A 264 -26.33 -21.70 20.87
CA ILE A 264 -26.11 -23.12 21.06
C ILE A 264 -25.52 -23.77 19.81
N ASN A 265 -24.77 -24.85 19.98
CA ASN A 265 -24.19 -25.61 18.88
C ASN A 265 -25.26 -25.96 17.82
N GLY A 266 -25.01 -25.63 16.56
CA GLY A 266 -25.93 -25.83 15.45
C GLY A 266 -26.78 -24.61 15.08
N ASP A 267 -26.72 -23.52 15.85
CA ASP A 267 -27.42 -22.28 15.50
C ASP A 267 -26.90 -21.69 14.19
N VAL A 268 -27.79 -21.13 13.38
CA VAL A 268 -27.37 -20.37 12.19
C VAL A 268 -26.77 -19.03 12.64
N ILE A 269 -25.61 -18.69 12.09
CA ILE A 269 -25.03 -17.36 12.25
C ILE A 269 -25.64 -16.45 11.18
N TYR A 270 -26.63 -15.67 11.62
CA TYR A 270 -27.27 -14.67 10.78
C TYR A 270 -26.52 -13.34 10.85
N ASN A 271 -26.09 -12.85 9.69
CA ASN A 271 -25.54 -11.50 9.51
C ASN A 271 -26.46 -10.72 8.58
N GLU A 272 -26.98 -9.57 9.03
CA GLU A 272 -27.89 -8.75 8.25
C GLU A 272 -27.18 -8.21 6.99
N GLY A 273 -27.79 -8.40 5.82
CA GLY A 273 -27.16 -8.04 4.54
C GLY A 273 -26.08 -9.03 4.07
N GLY A 274 -25.93 -10.17 4.74
CA GLY A 274 -24.99 -11.23 4.39
C GLY A 274 -23.55 -10.92 4.76
N LEU A 275 -22.69 -11.95 4.77
CA LEU A 275 -21.26 -11.83 5.05
C LEU A 275 -20.52 -11.13 3.90
N LYS A 276 -19.57 -10.25 4.24
CA LYS A 276 -18.77 -9.47 3.28
C LYS A 276 -17.30 -9.45 3.68
N MET A 277 -16.41 -9.17 2.72
CA MET A 277 -15.05 -8.75 3.08
C MET A 277 -15.14 -7.36 3.73
N LEU A 278 -14.73 -7.27 4.99
CA LEU A 278 -14.89 -6.09 5.81
C LEU A 278 -13.53 -5.43 6.07
N LEU A 279 -13.47 -4.10 5.98
CA LEU A 279 -12.45 -3.31 6.67
C LEU A 279 -13.01 -2.97 8.06
N ALA A 280 -12.65 -3.78 9.04
CA ALA A 280 -13.08 -3.61 10.42
C ALA A 280 -12.22 -2.56 11.12
N PHE A 281 -12.85 -1.76 11.99
CA PHE A 281 -12.15 -0.91 12.98
C PHE A 281 -12.69 -1.12 14.39
N GLU A 282 -13.71 -1.96 14.57
CA GLU A 282 -14.18 -2.46 15.85
C GLU A 282 -14.23 -3.99 15.86
N ARG A 283 -13.99 -4.54 17.05
CA ARG A 283 -14.21 -5.94 17.42
C ARG A 283 -14.97 -5.97 18.74
N ASP A 284 -16.06 -6.75 18.77
CA ASP A 284 -16.89 -6.96 19.96
C ASP A 284 -17.33 -5.63 20.61
N GLY A 285 -17.68 -4.65 19.77
CA GLY A 285 -18.13 -3.31 20.16
C GLY A 285 -17.04 -2.39 20.71
N GLN A 286 -15.75 -2.72 20.54
CA GLN A 286 -14.61 -1.89 20.94
C GLN A 286 -13.70 -1.62 19.75
N TYR A 287 -13.08 -0.44 19.69
CA TYR A 287 -12.08 -0.16 18.66
C TYR A 287 -10.91 -1.14 18.75
N LEU A 288 -10.43 -1.57 17.58
CA LEU A 288 -9.28 -2.46 17.48
C LEU A 288 -8.06 -1.83 18.16
N THR A 289 -7.36 -2.61 18.97
CA THR A 289 -6.10 -2.20 19.60
C THR A 289 -5.08 -1.86 18.50
N PRO A 290 -4.57 -0.62 18.44
CA PRO A 290 -3.60 -0.21 17.42
C PRO A 290 -2.39 -1.14 17.36
N GLY A 291 -1.90 -1.39 16.15
CA GLY A 291 -0.70 -2.15 15.91
C GLY A 291 0.52 -1.49 16.55
N VAL A 292 1.40 -2.29 17.15
CA VAL A 292 2.71 -1.85 17.65
C VAL A 292 3.79 -2.85 17.25
N LEU A 293 5.03 -2.39 17.14
CA LEU A 293 6.18 -3.28 17.06
C LEU A 293 6.64 -3.66 18.46
N THR A 294 6.65 -4.96 18.73
CA THR A 294 7.27 -5.51 19.94
C THR A 294 8.80 -5.38 19.89
N PRO A 295 9.50 -5.48 21.04
CA PRO A 295 10.97 -5.47 21.06
C PRO A 295 11.63 -6.58 20.23
N SER A 296 10.89 -7.65 19.91
CA SER A 296 11.35 -8.73 19.01
C SER A 296 11.05 -8.46 17.54
N ASN A 297 10.68 -7.22 17.20
CA ASN A 297 10.27 -6.82 15.86
C ASN A 297 9.16 -7.75 15.34
N LYS A 298 8.04 -7.79 16.06
CA LYS A 298 6.82 -8.46 15.62
C LYS A 298 5.64 -7.52 15.79
N LEU A 299 4.76 -7.48 14.79
CA LEU A 299 3.49 -6.79 14.90
C LEU A 299 2.66 -7.45 16.01
N ASP A 300 2.27 -6.63 16.98
CA ASP A 300 1.25 -6.93 17.99
C ASP A 300 0.10 -5.94 17.85
N GLY A 301 -1.09 -6.32 18.29
CA GLY A 301 -2.33 -5.61 17.98
C GLY A 301 -2.91 -5.94 16.60
N GLU A 302 -4.11 -5.44 16.34
CA GLU A 302 -4.84 -5.72 15.10
C GLU A 302 -5.42 -4.49 14.39
N GLY A 303 -5.36 -3.33 15.03
CA GLY A 303 -5.91 -2.06 14.56
C GLY A 303 -4.87 -1.10 13.97
N PRO A 304 -5.30 0.09 13.52
CA PRO A 304 -6.64 0.64 13.67
C PRO A 304 -7.65 0.04 12.70
N PHE A 305 -7.17 -0.63 11.65
CA PHE A 305 -8.01 -1.33 10.68
C PHE A 305 -7.55 -2.77 10.48
N ARG A 306 -8.50 -3.65 10.19
CA ARG A 306 -8.24 -5.05 9.86
C ARG A 306 -9.09 -5.47 8.66
N ILE A 307 -8.49 -6.13 7.67
CA ILE A 307 -9.26 -6.82 6.64
C ILE A 307 -9.77 -8.13 7.21
N VAL A 308 -11.07 -8.36 7.19
CA VAL A 308 -11.73 -9.55 7.73
C VAL A 308 -12.48 -10.25 6.60
N PRO A 309 -11.88 -11.28 5.97
CA PRO A 309 -12.59 -12.13 5.02
C PRO A 309 -13.42 -13.19 5.77
N PRO A 310 -14.69 -13.41 5.39
CA PRO A 310 -15.47 -14.56 5.86
C PRO A 310 -14.94 -15.88 5.27
N GLN A 311 -15.24 -17.01 5.92
CA GLN A 311 -15.01 -18.33 5.34
C GLN A 311 -15.83 -18.51 4.05
N LYS A 312 -15.18 -19.01 2.99
CA LYS A 312 -15.86 -19.43 1.74
C LYS A 312 -16.51 -20.79 1.90
N ASN A 313 -15.90 -21.67 2.69
CA ASN A 313 -16.43 -22.98 3.05
C ASN A 313 -16.52 -23.07 4.59
N PRO A 314 -17.63 -22.60 5.19
CA PRO A 314 -17.78 -22.60 6.64
C PRO A 314 -17.67 -23.99 7.25
N GLY A 315 -16.98 -24.08 8.37
CA GLY A 315 -16.76 -25.32 9.13
C GLY A 315 -16.67 -25.05 10.63
N PRO A 316 -16.52 -26.10 11.44
CA PRO A 316 -16.25 -25.95 12.87
C PRO A 316 -14.85 -25.35 13.10
N PRO A 317 -14.55 -24.86 14.31
CA PRO A 317 -13.18 -24.59 14.71
C PRO A 317 -12.38 -25.89 14.78
N ASP A 318 -11.12 -25.87 14.39
CA ASP A 318 -10.22 -27.02 14.40
C ASP A 318 -8.97 -26.76 15.24
N GLN A 319 -8.38 -27.85 15.71
CA GLN A 319 -7.16 -27.76 16.52
C GLN A 319 -6.00 -27.22 15.68
N LYS A 320 -5.08 -26.44 16.26
CA LYS A 320 -3.90 -25.93 15.53
C LYS A 320 -2.99 -27.05 15.04
N SER A 321 -2.36 -26.83 13.88
CA SER A 321 -1.46 -27.81 13.25
C SER A 321 -0.25 -28.19 14.11
N THR A 322 0.13 -27.31 15.04
CA THR A 322 1.28 -27.48 15.94
C THR A 322 0.91 -28.14 17.27
N SER A 323 -0.37 -28.45 17.51
CA SER A 323 -0.79 -29.08 18.76
C SER A 323 -0.25 -30.51 18.85
N PRO A 324 0.33 -30.91 20.00
CA PRO A 324 0.76 -32.29 20.22
C PRO A 324 -0.44 -33.25 20.39
N ASN A 325 -1.66 -32.73 20.60
CA ASN A 325 -2.86 -33.53 20.76
C ASN A 325 -3.88 -33.24 19.65
N GLN A 326 -4.00 -34.18 18.71
CA GLN A 326 -5.01 -34.16 17.64
C GLN A 326 -6.16 -35.14 17.91
N ALA A 327 -6.17 -35.87 19.03
CA ALA A 327 -7.25 -36.80 19.37
C ALA A 327 -8.42 -36.06 20.04
N VAL A 328 -9.04 -35.15 19.29
CA VAL A 328 -10.12 -34.25 19.76
C VAL A 328 -11.31 -34.29 18.80
N ILE A 329 -12.46 -33.70 19.17
CA ILE A 329 -13.68 -33.72 18.36
C ILE A 329 -13.48 -33.09 16.97
N TRP A 330 -12.66 -32.04 16.88
CA TRP A 330 -12.27 -31.37 15.64
C TRP A 330 -10.74 -31.27 15.56
N PRO A 331 -10.06 -32.32 15.06
CA PRO A 331 -8.61 -32.28 14.83
C PRO A 331 -8.27 -31.25 13.74
N PHE A 332 -7.00 -30.84 13.67
CA PHE A 332 -6.50 -30.01 12.58
C PHE A 332 -6.89 -30.60 11.22
N ASP A 333 -7.49 -29.78 10.36
CA ASP A 333 -7.90 -30.15 9.01
C ASP A 333 -7.27 -29.19 8.01
N ASP A 334 -6.15 -29.60 7.39
CA ASP A 334 -5.38 -28.76 6.46
C ASP A 334 -6.23 -28.20 5.28
N PRO A 335 -7.17 -28.95 4.69
CA PRO A 335 -8.16 -28.44 3.72
C PRO A 335 -9.20 -27.44 4.26
N ALA A 336 -9.33 -27.23 5.56
CA ALA A 336 -10.32 -26.33 6.13
C ALA A 336 -10.07 -24.87 5.72
N ASP A 337 -11.10 -24.04 5.91
CA ASP A 337 -11.06 -22.63 5.52
C ASP A 337 -10.49 -21.78 6.68
N HIS A 338 -9.16 -21.68 6.77
CA HIS A 338 -8.45 -20.88 7.80
C HIS A 338 -8.43 -19.38 7.46
N ASN A 339 -9.62 -18.76 7.37
CA ASN A 339 -9.81 -17.37 6.95
C ASN A 339 -9.01 -16.33 7.76
N ALA A 340 -8.67 -16.62 9.03
CA ALA A 340 -7.90 -15.71 9.87
C ALA A 340 -6.48 -15.47 9.35
N GLY A 341 -5.89 -16.43 8.63
CA GLY A 341 -4.57 -16.27 8.00
C GLY A 341 -4.55 -15.26 6.85
N PHE A 342 -5.72 -15.00 6.25
CA PHE A 342 -5.91 -14.05 5.14
C PHE A 342 -6.44 -12.70 5.64
N SER A 343 -6.49 -12.51 6.95
CA SER A 343 -7.00 -11.33 7.60
C SER A 343 -5.84 -10.39 7.95
N SER A 344 -5.61 -9.39 7.10
CA SER A 344 -4.53 -8.42 7.29
C SER A 344 -4.82 -7.52 8.50
N ARG A 345 -4.10 -7.78 9.60
CA ARG A 345 -4.09 -6.94 10.80
C ARG A 345 -3.40 -5.61 10.54
N SER A 346 -3.81 -4.57 11.26
CA SER A 346 -3.16 -3.26 11.23
C SER A 346 -3.02 -2.71 9.80
N THR A 347 -4.06 -2.93 8.99
CA THR A 347 -4.10 -2.50 7.59
C THR A 347 -4.00 -0.98 7.51
N THR A 348 -3.07 -0.48 6.70
CA THR A 348 -2.95 0.96 6.43
C THR A 348 -3.00 1.29 4.94
N ILE A 349 -2.79 0.30 4.08
CA ILE A 349 -2.66 0.49 2.63
C ILE A 349 -3.47 -0.57 1.87
N ILE A 350 -4.24 -0.14 0.87
CA ILE A 350 -4.90 -0.99 -0.11
C ILE A 350 -4.49 -0.55 -1.52
N LYS A 351 -3.70 -1.37 -2.21
CA LYS A 351 -3.38 -1.24 -3.63
C LYS A 351 -4.51 -1.85 -4.44
N VAL A 352 -4.97 -1.17 -5.48
CA VAL A 352 -5.97 -1.64 -6.43
C VAL A 352 -5.27 -1.96 -7.76
N GLY A 353 -5.20 -3.25 -8.08
CA GLY A 353 -4.47 -3.77 -9.24
C GLY A 353 -5.37 -4.06 -10.45
N PRO A 354 -4.78 -4.17 -11.66
CA PRO A 354 -3.42 -3.78 -12.00
C PRO A 354 -3.26 -2.25 -11.94
N LEU A 355 -2.04 -1.75 -11.76
CA LEU A 355 -1.79 -0.31 -11.82
C LEU A 355 -2.11 0.25 -13.22
N PRO A 356 -2.70 1.45 -13.34
CA PRO A 356 -2.90 2.09 -14.63
C PRO A 356 -1.59 2.28 -15.40
N ALA A 357 -1.65 2.16 -16.73
CA ALA A 357 -0.48 2.36 -17.59
C ALA A 357 0.16 3.74 -17.35
N GLY A 358 1.49 3.77 -17.30
CA GLY A 358 2.27 4.98 -17.00
C GLY A 358 2.36 5.32 -15.52
N THR A 359 1.74 4.52 -14.63
CA THR A 359 1.84 4.70 -13.18
C THR A 359 2.65 3.60 -12.51
N THR A 360 3.08 3.90 -11.29
CA THR A 360 3.79 2.98 -10.41
C THR A 360 3.31 3.16 -8.96
N ASP A 361 3.78 2.30 -8.06
CA ASP A 361 3.51 2.37 -6.63
C ASP A 361 3.82 3.76 -6.05
N ILE A 362 2.97 4.19 -5.13
CA ILE A 362 3.16 5.41 -4.37
C ILE A 362 4.29 5.22 -3.36
N ASP A 363 4.88 6.31 -2.87
CA ASP A 363 5.74 6.23 -1.70
C ASP A 363 4.85 5.97 -0.46
N VAL A 364 4.86 4.73 0.01
CA VAL A 364 3.91 4.23 1.02
C VAL A 364 4.28 4.62 2.45
N LEU A 365 5.40 5.31 2.69
CA LEU A 365 5.86 5.57 4.06
C LEU A 365 5.06 6.61 4.83
N GLU A 366 4.41 7.55 4.14
CA GLU A 366 3.40 8.36 4.83
C GLU A 366 2.30 7.47 5.40
N ALA A 367 2.01 6.33 4.77
CA ALA A 367 0.96 5.38 5.12
C ALA A 367 1.42 4.14 5.92
N GLY A 368 2.63 4.14 6.50
CA GLY A 368 3.12 3.07 7.39
C GLY A 368 2.62 3.24 8.83
N TRP A 369 3.54 3.18 9.80
CA TRP A 369 3.24 3.34 11.23
C TRP A 369 2.57 4.68 11.59
N ASN A 370 2.89 5.76 10.87
CA ASN A 370 2.22 7.05 11.07
C ASN A 370 0.70 6.99 10.81
N TYR A 371 0.24 6.09 9.94
CA TYR A 371 -1.19 5.90 9.67
C TYR A 371 -1.87 4.99 10.69
N ILE A 372 -1.12 4.15 11.40
CA ILE A 372 -1.61 3.50 12.62
C ILE A 372 -1.97 4.57 13.65
N ASP A 373 -1.01 5.43 13.98
CA ASP A 373 -1.18 6.49 14.99
C ASP A 373 -2.26 7.50 14.59
N ALA A 374 -2.25 7.92 13.31
CA ALA A 374 -3.23 8.87 12.78
C ALA A 374 -4.59 8.23 12.43
N ARG A 375 -4.73 6.91 12.56
CA ARG A 375 -5.91 6.12 12.16
C ARG A 375 -6.38 6.45 10.75
N LYS A 376 -5.46 6.31 9.79
CA LYS A 376 -5.68 6.60 8.37
C LYS A 376 -5.47 5.36 7.52
N LEU A 377 -6.16 5.34 6.39
CA LEU A 377 -6.07 4.32 5.35
C LEU A 377 -5.76 5.00 4.03
N ILE A 378 -4.76 4.53 3.29
CA ILE A 378 -4.56 4.91 1.89
C ILE A 378 -5.10 3.83 0.96
N ILE A 379 -5.80 4.25 -0.08
CA ILE A 379 -6.21 3.40 -1.20
C ILE A 379 -5.62 4.00 -2.47
N TYR A 380 -4.88 3.23 -3.25
CA TYR A 380 -4.24 3.72 -4.48
C TYR A 380 -4.26 2.69 -5.61
N GLY A 381 -3.95 3.11 -6.83
CA GLY A 381 -3.85 2.24 -8.01
C GLY A 381 -4.93 2.53 -9.05
N ALA A 382 -5.63 1.49 -9.52
CA ALA A 382 -6.71 1.61 -10.51
C ALA A 382 -7.99 2.24 -9.94
N ILE A 383 -7.90 3.52 -9.56
CA ILE A 383 -8.98 4.35 -9.07
C ILE A 383 -9.03 5.69 -9.85
N ASP A 384 -10.14 6.42 -9.73
CA ASP A 384 -10.35 7.71 -10.40
C ASP A 384 -9.18 8.67 -10.14
N PRO A 385 -8.46 9.11 -11.18
CA PRO A 385 -7.33 10.02 -11.03
C PRO A 385 -7.75 11.46 -10.72
N LEU A 386 -9.00 11.87 -10.99
CA LEU A 386 -9.38 13.30 -11.00
C LEU A 386 -9.16 14.02 -9.68
N PRO A 387 -9.46 13.46 -8.50
CA PRO A 387 -9.15 14.11 -7.23
C PRO A 387 -7.63 14.30 -7.01
N THR A 388 -6.81 13.30 -7.35
CA THR A 388 -5.33 13.40 -7.29
C THR A 388 -4.83 14.47 -8.27
N VAL A 389 -5.36 14.49 -9.49
CA VAL A 389 -5.06 15.51 -10.50
C VAL A 389 -5.42 16.92 -10.01
N LYS A 390 -6.58 17.10 -9.37
CA LYS A 390 -7.01 18.41 -8.83
C LYS A 390 -6.05 18.91 -7.76
N GLU A 391 -5.58 18.02 -6.89
CA GLU A 391 -4.57 18.36 -5.88
C GLU A 391 -3.24 18.73 -6.52
N LYS A 392 -2.70 17.89 -7.40
CA LYS A 392 -1.43 18.16 -8.09
C LYS A 392 -1.46 19.44 -8.90
N MET A 393 -2.59 19.74 -9.55
CA MET A 393 -2.79 20.99 -10.26
C MET A 393 -2.83 22.22 -9.32
N ARG A 394 -3.42 22.09 -8.11
CA ARG A 394 -3.33 23.15 -7.08
C ARG A 394 -1.88 23.37 -6.65
N ASN A 395 -1.14 22.29 -6.44
CA ASN A 395 0.26 22.34 -6.02
C ASN A 395 1.14 22.96 -7.12
N LEU A 396 0.95 22.58 -8.39
CA LEU A 396 1.63 23.20 -9.52
C LEU A 396 1.41 24.71 -9.59
N VAL A 397 0.15 25.17 -9.49
CA VAL A 397 -0.15 26.62 -9.48
C VAL A 397 0.53 27.31 -8.30
N LYS A 398 0.55 26.68 -7.12
CA LYS A 398 1.24 27.21 -5.95
C LYS A 398 2.75 27.29 -6.18
N SER A 399 3.39 26.22 -6.66
CA SER A 399 4.82 26.20 -6.97
C SER A 399 5.20 27.28 -7.98
N LEU A 400 4.42 27.45 -9.06
CA LEU A 400 4.64 28.54 -10.02
C LEU A 400 4.52 29.94 -9.40
N CYS A 401 3.63 30.11 -8.41
CA CYS A 401 3.53 31.37 -7.66
C CYS A 401 4.74 31.59 -6.73
N ASP A 402 5.27 30.52 -6.15
CA ASP A 402 6.33 30.56 -5.14
C ASP A 402 7.74 30.60 -5.75
N LEU A 403 7.91 30.17 -7.00
CA LEU A 403 9.18 30.28 -7.73
C LEU A 403 9.69 31.71 -7.79
N ASP A 404 11.01 31.86 -7.68
CA ASP A 404 11.69 33.15 -7.80
C ASP A 404 11.33 33.80 -9.15
N ARG A 405 11.14 35.12 -9.13
CA ARG A 405 10.86 35.90 -10.34
C ARG A 405 12.00 35.76 -11.34
N ASP A 406 13.23 35.66 -10.84
CA ASP A 406 14.43 35.56 -11.66
C ASP A 406 14.62 34.14 -12.25
N ALA A 407 13.85 33.15 -11.78
CA ALA A 407 13.80 31.83 -12.42
C ALA A 407 13.14 31.87 -13.81
N PHE A 408 12.38 32.93 -14.13
CA PHE A 408 11.71 33.10 -15.43
C PHE A 408 12.50 34.02 -16.35
N LYS A 409 12.47 33.77 -17.66
CA LYS A 409 13.13 34.65 -18.64
C LYS A 409 12.55 36.06 -18.68
N SER A 410 11.29 36.23 -18.25
CA SER A 410 10.70 37.55 -18.04
C SER A 410 9.52 37.50 -17.05
N PRO A 411 9.22 38.62 -16.36
CA PRO A 411 8.01 38.72 -15.52
C PRO A 411 6.70 38.48 -16.28
N LEU A 412 6.67 38.79 -17.57
CA LEU A 412 5.52 38.54 -18.44
C LEU A 412 5.26 37.03 -18.58
N PHE A 413 6.30 36.24 -18.82
CA PHE A 413 6.17 34.79 -18.97
C PHE A 413 5.70 34.12 -17.68
N ARG A 414 6.19 34.58 -16.51
CA ARG A 414 5.65 34.13 -15.22
C ARG A 414 4.14 34.36 -15.11
N GLY A 415 3.68 35.57 -15.47
CA GLY A 415 2.26 35.92 -15.44
C GLY A 415 1.40 35.06 -16.37
N LEU A 416 1.88 34.83 -17.61
CA LEU A 416 1.21 33.99 -18.59
C LEU A 416 1.15 32.53 -18.15
N PHE A 417 2.26 31.98 -17.65
CA PHE A 417 2.31 30.57 -17.23
C PHE A 417 1.35 30.27 -16.08
N ILE A 418 1.31 31.15 -15.08
CA ILE A 418 0.34 31.02 -13.97
C ILE A 418 -1.10 31.14 -14.48
N ALA A 419 -1.36 32.02 -15.44
CA ALA A 419 -2.70 32.17 -16.03
C ALA A 419 -3.13 30.91 -16.79
N ASP A 420 -2.27 30.35 -17.63
CA ASP A 420 -2.53 29.13 -18.40
C ASP A 420 -2.74 27.93 -17.47
N ALA A 421 -1.91 27.76 -16.44
CA ALA A 421 -2.08 26.73 -15.42
C ALA A 421 -3.45 26.85 -14.70
N ARG A 422 -3.90 28.08 -14.38
CA ARG A 422 -5.23 28.31 -13.79
C ARG A 422 -6.39 28.01 -14.76
N VAL A 423 -6.19 28.22 -16.06
CA VAL A 423 -7.17 27.83 -17.08
C VAL A 423 -7.33 26.31 -17.11
N VAL A 424 -6.22 25.56 -17.12
CA VAL A 424 -6.23 24.09 -17.02
C VAL A 424 -6.92 23.63 -15.75
N GLN A 425 -6.56 24.20 -14.60
CA GLN A 425 -7.21 23.91 -13.32
C GLN A 425 -8.72 24.11 -13.36
N LYS A 426 -9.20 25.19 -14.00
CA LYS A 426 -10.62 25.46 -14.17
C LYS A 426 -11.30 24.43 -15.09
N MET A 427 -10.62 23.98 -16.15
CA MET A 427 -11.13 22.91 -17.03
C MET A 427 -11.29 21.60 -16.26
N ILE A 428 -10.26 21.18 -15.50
CA ILE A 428 -10.28 19.98 -14.65
C ILE A 428 -11.41 20.06 -13.61
N ASN A 429 -11.56 21.20 -12.94
CA ASN A 429 -12.61 21.41 -11.94
C ASN A 429 -14.02 21.28 -12.51
N LYS A 430 -14.20 21.56 -13.81
CA LYS A 430 -15.47 21.41 -14.54
C LYS A 430 -15.65 20.04 -15.20
N GLY A 431 -14.70 19.12 -15.03
CA GLY A 431 -14.71 17.81 -15.70
C GLY A 431 -14.39 17.86 -17.19
N HIS A 432 -13.83 18.96 -17.70
CA HIS A 432 -13.42 19.09 -19.09
C HIS A 432 -12.02 18.47 -19.30
N VAL A 433 -11.91 17.16 -19.13
CA VAL A 433 -10.65 16.39 -19.17
C VAL A 433 -9.94 16.54 -20.52
N LYS A 434 -10.62 16.28 -21.63
CA LYS A 434 -10.02 16.33 -22.96
C LYS A 434 -9.49 17.73 -23.35
N PRO A 435 -10.22 18.84 -23.13
CA PRO A 435 -9.66 20.18 -23.31
C PRO A 435 -8.48 20.48 -22.40
N ALA A 436 -8.50 20.04 -21.13
CA ALA A 436 -7.39 20.24 -20.20
C ALA A 436 -6.12 19.52 -20.68
N LEU A 437 -6.25 18.25 -21.08
CA LEU A 437 -5.16 17.44 -21.60
C LEU A 437 -4.52 18.08 -22.84
N ASN A 438 -5.34 18.45 -23.84
CA ASN A 438 -4.85 19.15 -25.03
C ASN A 438 -4.09 20.44 -24.68
N HIS A 439 -4.54 21.17 -23.66
CA HIS A 439 -3.88 22.40 -23.24
C HIS A 439 -2.53 22.12 -22.56
N ILE A 440 -2.45 21.07 -21.76
CA ILE A 440 -1.18 20.62 -21.15
C ILE A 440 -0.18 20.21 -22.23
N GLU A 441 -0.56 19.31 -23.13
CA GLU A 441 0.33 18.72 -24.14
C GLU A 441 0.82 19.75 -25.17
N HIS A 442 -0.02 20.73 -25.54
CA HIS A 442 0.30 21.67 -26.60
C HIS A 442 0.74 23.06 -26.11
N HIS A 443 0.51 23.39 -24.83
CA HIS A 443 0.85 24.71 -24.29
C HIS A 443 1.77 24.66 -23.08
N LEU A 444 1.49 23.84 -22.06
CA LEU A 444 2.30 23.89 -20.83
C LEU A 444 3.62 23.14 -20.98
N LEU A 445 3.61 21.89 -21.46
CA LEU A 445 4.81 21.06 -21.57
C LEU A 445 5.87 21.68 -22.51
N ARG A 446 5.43 22.21 -23.66
CA ARG A 446 6.29 22.86 -24.67
C ARG A 446 6.94 24.19 -24.24
N LYS A 447 6.78 24.58 -22.97
CA LYS A 447 7.36 25.80 -22.38
C LYS A 447 8.37 25.49 -21.30
N THR A 448 8.63 24.21 -21.06
CA THR A 448 9.45 23.70 -19.97
C THR A 448 10.23 22.45 -20.37
N ASP A 449 10.40 22.18 -21.67
CA ASP A 449 10.99 20.94 -22.18
C ASP A 449 12.49 21.06 -22.53
N GLY A 450 13.07 22.26 -22.62
CA GLY A 450 14.48 22.40 -23.05
C GLY A 450 15.51 21.75 -22.14
N CYS A 451 15.33 21.84 -20.82
CA CYS A 451 16.24 21.29 -19.82
C CYS A 451 15.97 19.81 -19.48
N THR A 452 15.04 19.12 -20.15
CA THR A 452 14.80 17.68 -19.88
C THR A 452 15.77 16.79 -20.66
N ASP A 453 16.08 17.19 -21.90
CA ASP A 453 16.98 16.45 -22.81
C ASP A 453 18.34 17.17 -23.00
N GLY A 454 18.50 18.35 -22.40
CA GLY A 454 19.71 19.17 -22.49
C GLY A 454 20.05 19.90 -21.18
N ASP A 455 21.18 20.61 -21.20
CA ASP A 455 21.68 21.37 -20.04
C ASP A 455 21.22 22.85 -20.03
N ASP A 456 20.45 23.27 -21.02
CA ASP A 456 20.02 24.67 -21.21
C ASP A 456 18.54 24.79 -21.64
N PRO A 457 17.82 25.85 -21.23
CA PRO A 457 16.45 26.11 -21.68
C PRO A 457 16.36 26.42 -23.17
N ASP A 458 15.33 25.89 -23.84
CA ASP A 458 15.03 26.15 -25.24
C ASP A 458 14.52 27.57 -25.47
N ARG A 459 14.62 28.08 -26.71
CA ARG A 459 14.18 29.45 -27.04
C ARG A 459 12.70 29.70 -26.69
N ASN A 460 11.84 28.69 -26.85
CA ASN A 460 10.40 28.75 -26.55
C ASN A 460 10.07 28.62 -25.07
N ASP A 461 11.02 28.24 -24.21
CA ASP A 461 10.78 28.06 -22.78
C ASP A 461 10.55 29.38 -22.06
N TRP A 462 9.75 29.28 -21.00
CA TRP A 462 9.39 30.42 -20.15
C TRP A 462 10.21 30.51 -18.87
N ILE A 463 10.78 29.39 -18.43
CA ILE A 463 11.68 29.29 -17.27
C ILE A 463 13.12 29.29 -17.78
N ALA A 464 13.97 30.11 -17.16
CA ALA A 464 15.39 30.28 -17.46
C ALA A 464 16.29 29.39 -16.60
N ASP A 465 15.85 29.08 -15.39
CA ASP A 465 16.57 28.22 -14.46
C ASP A 465 16.24 26.74 -14.73
N CYS A 466 17.24 25.92 -15.03
CA CYS A 466 16.99 24.53 -15.42
C CYS A 466 16.47 23.66 -14.28
N ASP A 467 16.84 23.93 -13.03
CA ASP A 467 16.35 23.14 -11.89
C ASP A 467 14.86 23.42 -11.66
N ALA A 468 14.46 24.70 -11.66
CA ALA A 468 13.07 25.11 -11.63
C ALA A 468 12.29 24.57 -12.85
N GLN A 469 12.91 24.58 -14.03
CA GLN A 469 12.27 24.09 -15.24
C GLN A 469 11.98 22.58 -15.15
N LYS A 470 12.97 21.77 -14.75
CA LYS A 470 12.81 20.33 -14.52
C LYS A 470 11.71 20.05 -13.50
N GLN A 471 11.72 20.76 -12.37
CA GLN A 471 10.69 20.62 -11.33
C GLN A 471 9.28 20.88 -11.89
N VAL A 472 9.10 21.96 -12.64
CA VAL A 472 7.80 22.32 -13.22
C VAL A 472 7.40 21.34 -14.31
N TYR A 473 8.32 20.96 -15.21
CA TYR A 473 8.08 19.98 -16.26
C TYR A 473 7.56 18.67 -15.70
N TRP A 474 8.26 18.08 -14.73
CA TRP A 474 7.86 16.81 -14.14
C TRP A 474 6.53 16.89 -13.39
N SER A 475 6.26 18.04 -12.75
CA SER A 475 4.94 18.30 -12.14
C SER A 475 3.82 18.33 -13.19
N ILE A 476 4.08 18.90 -14.37
CA ILE A 476 3.10 18.93 -15.47
C ILE A 476 2.95 17.55 -16.11
N ASN A 477 4.06 16.84 -16.35
CA ASN A 477 4.07 15.49 -16.90
C ASN A 477 3.27 14.51 -16.02
N GLU A 478 3.40 14.63 -14.71
CA GLU A 478 2.58 13.83 -13.79
C GLU A 478 1.09 14.09 -13.94
N ILE A 479 0.68 15.36 -14.07
CA ILE A 479 -0.73 15.71 -14.31
C ILE A 479 -1.20 15.18 -15.66
N ASP A 480 -0.36 15.23 -16.69
CA ASP A 480 -0.64 14.72 -18.04
C ASP A 480 -0.91 13.20 -18.02
N VAL A 481 0.00 12.43 -17.44
CA VAL A 481 -0.13 10.96 -17.31
C VAL A 481 -1.41 10.59 -16.55
N LEU A 482 -1.69 11.27 -15.44
CA LEU A 482 -2.89 10.99 -14.65
C LEU A 482 -4.19 11.39 -15.37
N LEU A 483 -4.18 12.45 -16.18
CA LEU A 483 -5.35 12.84 -16.99
C LEU A 483 -5.62 11.85 -18.13
N LYS A 484 -4.59 11.18 -18.66
CA LYS A 484 -4.75 10.12 -19.68
C LYS A 484 -5.52 8.92 -19.13
N ILE A 485 -5.42 8.65 -17.83
CA ILE A 485 -6.22 7.62 -17.13
C ILE A 485 -7.69 8.06 -17.00
N ALA A 486 -7.95 9.37 -16.88
CA ALA A 486 -9.29 9.94 -16.66
C ALA A 486 -10.14 10.03 -17.94
N ARG A 487 -9.57 9.68 -19.09
CA ARG A 487 -10.16 9.82 -20.43
C ARG A 487 -11.08 8.65 -20.76
#